data_AF-A0A7L2VLC0-F1
#
_entry.id   AF-A0A7L2VLC0-F1
#
_cell.length_a   1.000
_cell.length_b   1.000
_cell.length_c   1.000
_cell.angle_alpha   90.00
_cell.angle_beta   90.00
_cell.angle_gamma   90.00
#
_symmetry.space_group_name_H-M   'P 1'
#
loop_
_entity.id
_entity.type
_entity.pdbx_description
1 polymer ?
#
loop_
_entity_poly.entity_id
_entity_poly.type
_entity_poly.pdbx_seq_one_letter_code
_entity_poly.pdbx_strand_id
1 'polypeptide(L)'
;DAFVAFHSDKALVKKYLRSLLIGELAPDQPSFESNKKKSLLEDFRELRCTIEKMGLLRPNFAFFFLIFLHLLVLDVASWLVVWYFGISLVPFLVSMVFFTTAQIQMGWFQHDLGHCSVFRKPKWNRLLQIVVINILKGLPASWWNHLHNQHHAKPNCFRKDPDLNMHPLLFSLGRTLSVEEILNVSIRNNKYLLKGPQLAHYNVFSFFSLGRRRRSSCLTIISINISSVS
;
A
#
# COMPACT_ATOMS: atom_id res chain seq x y z
N ASP A 1 -21.45 -11.47 -3.94
CA ASP A 1 -20.35 -10.87 -4.73
C ASP A 1 -19.29 -10.22 -3.86
N ALA A 2 -19.58 -9.10 -3.18
CA ALA A 2 -18.60 -8.43 -2.30
C ALA A 2 -18.02 -9.36 -1.22
N PHE A 3 -18.86 -10.13 -0.52
CA PHE A 3 -18.40 -11.09 0.49
C PHE A 3 -17.36 -12.06 -0.09
N VAL A 4 -17.59 -12.63 -1.27
CA VAL A 4 -16.66 -13.57 -1.91
C VAL A 4 -15.37 -12.88 -2.34
N ALA A 5 -15.44 -11.61 -2.76
CA ALA A 5 -14.26 -10.84 -3.16
C ALA A 5 -13.31 -10.54 -1.98
N PHE A 6 -13.85 -10.20 -0.82
CA PHE A 6 -13.05 -9.91 0.39
C PHE A 6 -12.63 -11.17 1.15
N HIS A 7 -13.28 -12.32 0.91
CA HIS A 7 -13.06 -13.56 1.65
C HIS A 7 -12.57 -14.68 0.72
N SER A 8 -11.27 -14.64 0.39
CA SER A 8 -10.64 -15.64 -0.47
C SER A 8 -10.59 -17.04 0.17
N ASP A 9 -10.34 -17.12 1.48
CA ASP A 9 -10.37 -18.38 2.24
C ASP A 9 -11.73 -18.61 2.90
N LYS A 10 -12.64 -19.27 2.16
CA LYS A 10 -13.99 -19.57 2.64
C LYS A 10 -14.00 -20.53 3.83
N ALA A 11 -12.99 -21.40 3.97
CA ALA A 11 -12.93 -22.36 5.07
C ALA A 11 -12.58 -21.65 6.38
N LEU A 12 -11.58 -20.77 6.34
CA LEU A 12 -11.21 -19.90 7.45
C LEU A 12 -12.40 -19.04 7.87
N VAL A 13 -13.05 -18.41 6.90
CA VAL A 13 -14.18 -17.52 7.16
C VAL A 13 -15.37 -18.27 7.74
N LYS A 14 -15.71 -19.44 7.21
CA LYS A 14 -16.76 -20.30 7.79
C LYS A 14 -16.43 -20.72 9.22
N LYS A 15 -15.16 -20.98 9.55
CA LYS A 15 -14.73 -21.32 10.92
C LYS A 15 -15.02 -20.17 11.89
N TYR A 16 -14.65 -18.94 11.55
CA TYR A 16 -14.83 -17.79 12.45
C TYR A 16 -16.25 -17.21 12.45
N LEU A 17 -16.97 -17.26 11.33
CA LEU A 17 -18.35 -16.73 11.26
C LEU A 17 -19.38 -17.65 11.92
N ARG A 18 -19.06 -18.91 12.20
CA ARG A 18 -19.96 -19.84 12.91
C ARG A 18 -20.43 -19.29 14.25
N SER A 19 -19.57 -18.59 14.99
CA SER A 19 -19.95 -17.98 16.28
C SER A 19 -20.82 -16.73 16.12
N LEU A 20 -20.93 -16.19 14.91
CA LEU A 20 -21.73 -15.01 14.58
C LEU A 20 -23.04 -15.39 13.85
N LEU A 21 -23.36 -16.68 13.74
CA LEU A 21 -24.60 -17.15 13.13
C LEU A 21 -25.78 -16.84 14.05
N ILE A 22 -26.61 -15.88 13.66
CA ILE A 22 -27.84 -15.51 14.39
C ILE A 22 -29.02 -16.39 13.95
N GLY A 23 -29.10 -16.72 12.66
CA GLY A 23 -30.16 -17.52 12.06
C GLY A 23 -29.99 -17.61 10.55
N GLU A 24 -30.82 -18.44 9.91
CA GLU A 24 -30.87 -18.58 8.45
C GLU A 24 -32.04 -17.79 7.89
N LEU A 25 -31.86 -17.23 6.69
CA LEU A 25 -32.91 -16.49 6.01
C LEU A 25 -34.01 -17.47 5.56
N ALA A 26 -35.28 -17.15 5.84
CA ALA A 26 -36.40 -17.96 5.38
C ALA A 26 -36.43 -18.03 3.83
N PRO A 27 -36.88 -19.14 3.22
CA PRO A 27 -36.78 -19.35 1.77
C PRO A 27 -37.51 -18.30 0.91
N ASP A 28 -38.53 -17.67 1.47
CA ASP A 28 -39.40 -16.67 0.85
C ASP A 28 -38.88 -15.23 1.03
N GLN A 29 -37.90 -15.02 1.90
CA GLN A 29 -37.32 -13.70 2.16
C GLN A 29 -36.23 -13.35 1.13
N PRO A 30 -36.24 -12.12 0.59
CA PRO A 30 -35.21 -11.70 -0.36
C PRO A 30 -33.84 -11.58 0.33
N SER A 31 -32.80 -12.14 -0.29
CA SER A 31 -31.42 -12.06 0.21
C SER A 31 -30.72 -10.71 -0.08
N PHE A 32 -31.49 -9.68 -0.45
CA PHE A 32 -30.99 -8.37 -0.84
C PHE A 32 -31.77 -7.26 -0.13
N GLU A 33 -31.08 -6.16 0.19
CA GLU A 33 -31.72 -4.98 0.76
C GLU A 33 -32.73 -4.40 -0.23
N SER A 34 -33.95 -4.10 0.23
CA SER A 34 -35.05 -3.55 -0.59
C SER A 34 -34.69 -2.25 -1.31
N ASN A 35 -33.71 -1.50 -0.79
CA ASN A 35 -33.29 -0.19 -1.30
C ASN A 35 -32.14 -0.25 -2.33
N LYS A 36 -31.56 -1.44 -2.58
CA LYS A 36 -30.52 -1.61 -3.61
C LYS A 36 -31.16 -1.93 -4.97
N LYS A 37 -30.76 -1.18 -6.00
CA LYS A 37 -31.22 -1.39 -7.39
C LYS A 37 -30.80 -2.78 -7.88
N LYS A 38 -31.74 -3.71 -7.99
CA LYS A 38 -31.52 -5.09 -8.47
C LYS A 38 -30.78 -5.13 -9.82
N SER A 39 -31.14 -4.23 -10.74
CA SER A 39 -30.50 -4.11 -12.06
C SER A 39 -28.99 -3.88 -11.96
N LEU A 40 -28.54 -2.96 -11.10
CA LEU A 40 -27.12 -2.67 -10.92
C LEU A 40 -26.34 -3.90 -10.46
N LEU A 41 -26.93 -4.72 -9.57
CA LEU A 41 -26.29 -5.95 -9.10
C LEU A 41 -26.16 -6.98 -10.23
N GLU A 42 -27.18 -7.09 -11.08
CA GLU A 42 -27.16 -7.96 -12.26
C GLU A 42 -26.09 -7.49 -13.26
N ASP A 43 -26.03 -6.18 -13.54
CA ASP A 43 -25.01 -5.57 -14.41
C ASP A 43 -23.58 -5.87 -13.91
N PHE A 44 -23.33 -5.75 -12.60
CA PHE A 44 -22.02 -6.08 -12.01
C PHE A 44 -21.68 -7.57 -12.13
N ARG A 45 -22.66 -8.46 -12.01
CA ARG A 45 -22.46 -9.91 -12.16
C ARG A 45 -22.16 -10.27 -13.61
N GLU A 46 -22.89 -9.67 -14.55
CA GLU A 46 -22.64 -9.85 -15.97
C GLU A 46 -21.24 -9.36 -16.35
N LEU A 47 -20.87 -8.15 -15.93
CA LEU A 47 -19.53 -7.60 -16.14
C LEU A 47 -18.45 -8.53 -15.60
N ARG A 48 -18.60 -9.01 -14.36
CA ARG A 48 -17.64 -9.95 -13.77
C ARG A 48 -17.52 -11.23 -14.60
N CYS A 49 -18.65 -11.82 -15.01
CA CYS A 49 -18.69 -13.03 -15.82
C CYS A 49 -17.95 -12.83 -17.16
N THR A 50 -18.16 -11.68 -17.81
CA THR A 50 -17.48 -11.29 -19.05
C THR A 50 -15.97 -11.17 -18.84
N ILE A 51 -15.52 -10.44 -17.81
CA ILE A 51 -14.10 -10.27 -17.48
C ILE A 51 -13.43 -11.62 -17.17
N GLU A 52 -14.11 -12.51 -16.44
CA GLU A 52 -13.62 -13.86 -16.13
C GLU A 52 -13.50 -14.73 -17.39
N LYS A 53 -14.51 -14.70 -18.28
CA LYS A 53 -14.51 -15.41 -19.56
C LYS A 53 -13.39 -14.93 -20.49
N MET A 54 -13.12 -13.63 -20.51
CA MET A 54 -12.00 -13.03 -21.26
C MET A 54 -10.63 -13.38 -20.67
N GLY A 55 -10.58 -13.97 -19.47
CA GLY A 55 -9.32 -14.35 -18.83
C GLY A 55 -8.52 -13.17 -18.27
N LEU A 56 -9.11 -11.97 -18.17
CA LEU A 56 -8.44 -10.74 -17.74
C LEU A 56 -7.99 -10.78 -16.26
N LEU A 57 -8.55 -11.70 -15.46
CA LEU A 57 -8.14 -11.91 -14.07
C LEU A 57 -6.97 -12.90 -13.92
N ARG A 58 -6.42 -13.43 -15.02
CA ARG A 58 -5.27 -14.34 -14.96
C ARG A 58 -3.98 -13.52 -14.92
N PRO A 59 -3.13 -13.69 -13.90
CA PRO A 59 -1.89 -12.94 -13.82
C PRO A 59 -0.91 -13.36 -14.94
N ASN A 60 -0.28 -12.38 -15.58
CA ASN A 60 0.79 -12.60 -16.54
C ASN A 60 2.15 -12.49 -15.83
N PHE A 61 2.74 -13.64 -15.48
CA PHE A 61 4.01 -13.68 -14.77
C PHE A 61 5.16 -13.06 -15.56
N ALA A 62 5.21 -13.29 -16.88
CA ALA A 62 6.29 -12.76 -17.72
C ALA A 62 6.27 -11.22 -17.74
N PHE A 63 5.08 -10.62 -17.88
CA PHE A 63 4.91 -9.17 -17.81
C PHE A 63 5.44 -8.60 -16.49
N PHE A 64 4.97 -9.12 -15.35
CA PHE A 64 5.40 -8.62 -14.05
C PHE A 64 6.88 -8.89 -13.74
N PHE A 65 7.43 -10.02 -14.23
CA PHE A 65 8.85 -10.31 -14.12
C PHE A 65 9.69 -9.28 -14.89
N LEU A 66 9.31 -8.95 -16.12
CA LEU A 66 10.00 -7.95 -16.93
C LEU A 66 9.90 -6.55 -16.32
N ILE A 67 8.74 -6.18 -15.75
CA ILE A 67 8.61 -4.95 -14.96
C ILE A 67 9.59 -4.97 -13.80
N PHE A 68 9.59 -6.02 -12.98
CA PHE A 68 10.49 -6.09 -11.82
C PHE A 68 11.97 -6.02 -12.22
N LEU A 69 12.36 -6.72 -13.29
CA LEU A 69 13.72 -6.66 -13.83
C LEU A 69 14.09 -5.24 -14.30
N HIS A 70 13.18 -4.57 -15.03
CA HIS A 70 13.37 -3.18 -15.46
C HIS A 70 13.63 -2.24 -14.28
N LEU A 71 12.88 -2.41 -13.19
CA LEU A 71 13.05 -1.60 -11.98
C LEU A 71 14.41 -1.83 -11.32
N LEU A 72 14.85 -3.09 -11.21
CA LEU A 72 16.17 -3.42 -10.67
C LEU A 72 17.30 -2.86 -11.53
N VAL A 73 17.15 -2.91 -12.87
CA VAL A 73 18.13 -2.34 -13.80
C VAL A 73 18.23 -0.83 -13.63
N LEU A 74 17.10 -0.12 -13.55
CA LEU A 74 17.11 1.34 -13.32
C LEU A 74 17.71 1.71 -11.96
N ASP A 75 17.37 0.98 -10.91
CA ASP A 75 17.91 1.23 -9.58
C ASP A 75 19.44 1.05 -9.57
N VAL A 76 19.95 -0.08 -10.07
CA VAL A 76 21.40 -0.34 -10.17
C VAL A 76 22.09 0.66 -11.10
N ALA A 77 21.47 1.01 -12.23
CA ALA A 77 22.02 1.99 -13.16
C ALA A 77 22.19 3.36 -12.50
N SER A 78 21.27 3.76 -11.61
CA SER A 78 21.40 5.02 -10.87
C SER A 78 22.71 5.09 -10.06
N TRP A 79 23.01 4.03 -9.30
CA TRP A 79 24.25 3.93 -8.52
C TRP A 79 25.51 3.86 -9.40
N LEU A 80 25.44 3.12 -10.52
CA LEU A 80 26.55 2.99 -11.45
C LEU A 80 26.91 4.32 -12.13
N VAL A 81 25.92 5.17 -12.44
CA VAL A 81 26.17 6.50 -13.02
C VAL A 81 27.01 7.35 -12.08
N VAL A 82 26.63 7.44 -10.81
CA VAL A 82 27.40 8.22 -9.81
C VAL A 82 28.77 7.59 -9.56
N TRP A 83 28.83 6.26 -9.48
CA TRP A 83 30.07 5.54 -9.22
C TRP A 83 31.11 5.71 -10.34
N TYR A 84 30.70 5.67 -11.60
CA TYR A 84 31.59 5.75 -12.75
C TYR A 84 31.94 7.19 -13.15
N PHE A 85 30.94 8.07 -13.22
CA PHE A 85 31.11 9.46 -13.70
C PHE A 85 31.41 10.46 -12.57
N GLY A 86 31.32 10.04 -11.30
CA GLY A 86 31.59 10.87 -10.13
C GLY A 86 30.44 11.82 -9.76
N ILE A 87 30.67 12.60 -8.70
CA ILE A 87 29.66 13.51 -8.11
C ILE A 87 29.77 14.89 -8.78
N SER A 88 29.33 14.98 -10.03
CA SER A 88 29.08 16.25 -10.71
C SER A 88 27.59 16.44 -10.99
N LEU A 89 27.16 17.66 -11.31
CA LEU A 89 25.73 18.00 -11.43
C LEU A 89 25.00 17.10 -12.43
N VAL A 90 25.59 16.81 -13.60
CA VAL A 90 24.94 16.03 -14.65
C VAL A 90 24.74 14.54 -14.26
N PRO A 91 25.78 13.77 -13.88
CA PRO A 91 25.61 12.40 -13.38
C PRO A 91 24.68 12.32 -12.18
N PHE A 92 24.72 13.31 -11.29
CA PHE A 92 23.82 13.35 -10.13
C PHE A 92 22.35 13.47 -10.57
N LEU A 93 22.02 14.41 -11.47
CA LEU A 93 20.65 14.57 -11.97
C LEU A 93 20.18 13.34 -12.75
N VAL A 94 21.02 12.75 -13.60
CA VAL A 94 20.69 11.52 -14.33
C VAL A 94 20.43 10.36 -13.36
N SER A 95 21.29 10.18 -12.36
CA SER A 95 21.10 9.19 -11.31
C SER A 95 19.79 9.42 -10.55
N MET A 96 19.47 10.67 -10.19
CA MET A 96 18.22 10.99 -9.53
C MET A 96 17.01 10.58 -10.37
N VAL A 97 17.01 10.87 -11.68
CA VAL A 97 15.90 10.48 -12.57
C VAL A 97 15.72 8.96 -12.59
N PHE A 98 16.80 8.19 -12.75
CA PHE A 98 16.72 6.73 -12.74
C PHE A 98 16.24 6.18 -11.40
N PHE A 99 16.85 6.65 -10.30
CA PHE A 99 16.50 6.20 -8.96
C PHE A 99 15.05 6.55 -8.61
N THR A 100 14.63 7.81 -8.81
CA THR A 100 13.26 8.24 -8.49
C THR A 100 12.23 7.50 -9.33
N THR A 101 12.49 7.30 -10.63
CA THR A 101 11.59 6.52 -11.49
C THR A 101 11.46 5.08 -11.00
N ALA A 102 12.60 4.41 -10.72
CA ALA A 102 12.61 3.06 -10.18
C ALA A 102 11.84 2.97 -8.86
N GLN A 103 12.08 3.88 -7.92
CA GLN A 103 11.46 3.84 -6.60
C GLN A 103 9.96 4.12 -6.61
N ILE A 104 9.47 5.01 -7.48
CA ILE A 104 8.03 5.27 -7.66
C ILE A 104 7.37 4.02 -8.24
N GLN A 105 7.89 3.50 -9.35
CA GLN A 105 7.31 2.32 -9.99
C GLN A 105 7.42 1.06 -9.13
N MET A 106 8.49 0.91 -8.34
CA MET A 106 8.62 -0.15 -7.34
C MET A 106 7.54 -0.07 -6.27
N GLY A 107 7.08 1.14 -5.91
CA GLY A 107 5.94 1.33 -5.01
C GLY A 107 4.64 0.75 -5.59
N TRP A 108 4.36 1.01 -6.88
CA TRP A 108 3.21 0.43 -7.59
C TRP A 108 3.32 -1.08 -7.74
N PHE A 109 4.52 -1.60 -8.04
CA PHE A 109 4.76 -3.04 -8.10
C PHE A 109 4.52 -3.72 -6.73
N GLN A 110 4.98 -3.10 -5.63
CA GLN A 110 4.66 -3.55 -4.27
C GLN A 110 3.15 -3.54 -3.99
N HIS A 111 2.44 -2.54 -4.53
CA HIS A 111 1.00 -2.39 -4.32
C HIS A 111 0.24 -3.55 -4.99
N ASP A 112 0.62 -3.90 -6.22
CA ASP A 112 0.04 -5.04 -6.94
C ASP A 112 0.35 -6.37 -6.25
N LEU A 113 1.53 -6.50 -5.65
CA LEU A 113 1.85 -7.64 -4.77
C LEU A 113 0.96 -7.67 -3.52
N GLY A 114 0.72 -6.52 -2.89
CA GLY A 114 -0.21 -6.40 -1.76
C GLY A 114 -1.63 -6.84 -2.09
N HIS A 115 -2.10 -6.52 -3.30
CA HIS A 115 -3.40 -6.97 -3.83
C HIS A 115 -3.43 -8.41 -4.36
N CYS A 116 -2.30 -9.11 -4.32
CA CYS A 116 -2.16 -10.46 -4.84
C CYS A 116 -2.40 -10.59 -6.36
N SER A 117 -2.09 -9.54 -7.14
CA SER A 117 -2.34 -9.47 -8.59
C SER A 117 -1.20 -10.05 -9.45
N VAL A 118 -0.02 -10.28 -8.88
CA VAL A 118 1.18 -10.69 -9.64
C VAL A 118 1.28 -12.21 -9.81
N PHE A 119 0.98 -12.97 -8.76
CA PHE A 119 1.00 -14.44 -8.77
C PHE A 119 -0.38 -15.02 -8.51
N ARG A 120 -0.65 -16.19 -9.09
CA ARG A 120 -1.91 -16.92 -8.84
C ARG A 120 -2.06 -17.37 -7.38
N LYS A 121 -0.95 -17.67 -6.69
CA LYS A 121 -0.97 -18.08 -5.27
C LYS A 121 -0.64 -16.87 -4.39
N PRO A 122 -1.52 -16.44 -3.47
CA PRO A 122 -1.30 -15.31 -2.57
C PRO A 122 -0.01 -15.40 -1.74
N LYS A 123 0.45 -16.62 -1.42
CA LYS A 123 1.71 -16.84 -0.67
C LYS A 123 2.93 -16.23 -1.37
N TRP A 124 3.03 -16.37 -2.70
CA TRP A 124 4.16 -15.84 -3.47
C TRP A 124 4.12 -14.32 -3.56
N ASN A 125 2.93 -13.75 -3.73
CA ASN A 125 2.75 -12.30 -3.67
C ASN A 125 3.22 -11.72 -2.33
N ARG A 126 2.78 -12.30 -1.21
CA ARG A 126 3.19 -11.84 0.13
C ARG A 126 4.71 -11.96 0.36
N LEU A 127 5.32 -13.06 -0.06
CA LEU A 127 6.76 -13.24 0.09
C LEU A 127 7.53 -12.17 -0.69
N LEU A 128 7.18 -11.97 -1.97
CA LEU A 128 7.87 -10.97 -2.79
C LEU A 128 7.54 -9.54 -2.32
N GLN A 129 6.32 -9.28 -1.84
CA GLN A 129 5.95 -7.99 -1.24
C GLN A 129 6.89 -7.65 -0.09
N ILE A 130 7.13 -8.59 0.83
CA ILE A 130 8.05 -8.40 1.95
C ILE A 130 9.46 -8.07 1.46
N VAL A 131 9.97 -8.79 0.46
CA VAL A 131 11.29 -8.48 -0.12
C VAL A 131 11.32 -7.07 -0.71
N VAL A 132 10.34 -6.71 -1.53
CA VAL A 132 10.30 -5.41 -2.20
C VAL A 132 10.17 -4.26 -1.20
N ILE A 133 9.17 -4.31 -0.32
CA ILE A 133 8.90 -3.18 0.57
C ILE A 133 9.87 -3.12 1.77
N ASN A 134 10.20 -4.25 2.38
CA ASN A 134 11.07 -4.25 3.56
C ASN A 134 12.53 -4.04 3.16
N ILE A 135 13.02 -4.73 2.13
CA ILE A 135 14.45 -4.72 1.78
C ILE A 135 14.76 -3.58 0.80
N LEU A 136 14.03 -3.49 -0.32
CA LEU A 136 14.37 -2.50 -1.36
C LEU A 136 13.87 -1.09 -1.02
N LYS A 137 12.81 -0.97 -0.22
CA LYS A 137 12.23 0.34 0.14
C LYS A 137 12.37 0.72 1.60
N GLY A 138 12.73 -0.21 2.48
CA GLY A 138 12.94 0.05 3.91
C GLY A 138 11.65 0.28 4.73
N LEU A 139 10.50 -0.22 4.28
CA LEU A 139 9.22 -0.05 4.98
C LEU A 139 8.60 -1.42 5.34
N PRO A 140 7.93 -1.56 6.50
CA PRO A 140 7.30 -2.84 6.85
C PRO A 140 6.08 -3.14 5.98
N ALA A 141 6.04 -4.32 5.37
CA ALA A 141 4.87 -4.81 4.63
C ALA A 141 3.59 -4.84 5.48
N SER A 142 3.72 -5.14 6.77
CA SER A 142 2.59 -5.14 7.72
C SER A 142 1.99 -3.75 7.90
N TRP A 143 2.81 -2.71 7.98
CA TRP A 143 2.36 -1.32 8.09
C TRP A 143 1.58 -0.91 6.83
N TRP A 144 2.16 -1.17 5.65
CA TRP A 144 1.50 -0.84 4.39
C TRP A 144 0.19 -1.60 4.25
N ASN A 145 0.18 -2.91 4.49
CA ASN A 145 -1.04 -3.72 4.42
C ASN A 145 -2.10 -3.26 5.43
N HIS A 146 -1.72 -2.84 6.63
CA HIS A 146 -2.66 -2.36 7.63
C HIS A 146 -3.36 -1.08 7.18
N LEU A 147 -2.59 -0.06 6.78
CA LEU A 147 -3.14 1.21 6.31
C LEU A 147 -3.93 1.06 5.02
N HIS A 148 -3.36 0.33 4.05
CA HIS A 148 -3.96 0.15 2.74
C HIS A 148 -5.29 -0.61 2.80
N ASN A 149 -5.40 -1.62 3.69
CA ASN A 149 -6.67 -2.30 3.92
C ASN A 149 -7.73 -1.39 4.57
N GLN A 150 -7.34 -0.46 5.45
CA GLN A 150 -8.26 0.53 6.03
C GLN A 150 -8.75 1.51 4.97
N HIS A 151 -7.84 2.01 4.13
CA HIS A 151 -8.17 2.84 2.98
C HIS A 151 -9.19 2.15 2.08
N HIS A 152 -8.93 0.91 1.64
CA HIS A 152 -9.88 0.19 0.77
C HIS A 152 -11.20 -0.21 1.45
N ALA A 153 -11.24 -0.30 2.78
CA ALA A 153 -12.49 -0.57 3.48
C ALA A 153 -13.43 0.64 3.46
N LYS A 154 -12.90 1.86 3.61
CA LYS A 154 -13.68 3.12 3.61
C LYS A 154 -12.88 4.28 3.01
N PRO A 155 -12.66 4.29 1.69
CA PRO A 155 -11.81 5.29 1.04
C PRO A 155 -12.46 6.67 1.10
N ASN A 156 -11.63 7.72 1.16
CA ASN A 156 -12.03 9.12 1.22
C ASN A 156 -13.03 9.46 2.33
N CYS A 157 -13.07 8.65 3.40
CA CYS A 157 -13.92 8.90 4.55
C CYS A 157 -13.07 9.45 5.70
N PHE A 158 -13.28 10.72 6.05
CA PHE A 158 -12.51 11.37 7.10
C PHE A 158 -12.58 10.59 8.43
N ARG A 159 -11.45 10.51 9.14
CA ARG A 159 -11.22 9.69 10.36
C ARG A 159 -11.31 8.17 10.18
N LYS A 160 -11.70 7.66 9.01
CA LYS A 160 -11.78 6.22 8.72
C LYS A 160 -10.72 5.81 7.69
N ASP A 161 -10.41 6.69 6.75
CA ASP A 161 -9.33 6.54 5.77
C ASP A 161 -8.03 7.11 6.33
N PRO A 162 -6.99 6.29 6.54
CA PRO A 162 -5.71 6.78 7.05
C PRO A 162 -4.98 7.71 6.08
N ASP A 163 -5.29 7.67 4.78
CA ASP A 163 -4.65 8.53 3.77
C ASP A 163 -5.04 10.02 3.98
N LEU A 164 -6.15 10.27 4.68
CA LEU A 164 -6.61 11.60 5.05
C LEU A 164 -6.04 12.09 6.39
N ASN A 165 -5.26 11.28 7.11
CA ASN A 165 -4.68 11.70 8.41
C ASN A 165 -3.64 12.81 8.27
N MET A 166 -3.18 13.10 7.05
CA MET A 166 -2.25 14.18 6.74
C MET A 166 -2.97 15.52 6.49
N HIS A 167 -4.29 15.58 6.70
CA HIS A 167 -5.07 16.80 6.69
C HIS A 167 -4.67 17.75 7.84
N PRO A 168 -4.51 19.07 7.60
CA PRO A 168 -4.62 19.80 6.32
C PRO A 168 -3.30 19.98 5.56
N LEU A 169 -2.20 19.39 6.05
CA LEU A 169 -0.84 19.72 5.61
C LEU A 169 -0.51 19.26 4.19
N LEU A 170 -1.07 18.14 3.73
CA LEU A 170 -0.74 17.58 2.41
C LEU A 170 -1.95 17.41 1.49
N PHE A 171 -3.10 16.97 2.00
CA PHE A 171 -4.32 16.84 1.20
C PHE A 171 -5.60 17.12 1.98
N SER A 172 -6.46 17.97 1.38
CA SER A 172 -7.92 18.02 1.47
C SER A 172 -8.39 19.12 0.52
N LEU A 173 -9.02 18.72 -0.58
CA LEU A 173 -9.68 19.63 -1.51
C LEU A 173 -11.17 19.32 -1.51
N GLY A 174 -11.97 20.26 -0.99
CA GLY A 174 -13.44 20.24 -1.03
C GLY A 174 -14.06 21.19 -0.01
N ARG A 175 -15.05 22.00 -0.43
CA ARG A 175 -15.84 22.85 0.49
C ARG A 175 -16.86 22.05 1.30
N THR A 176 -17.15 20.82 0.89
CA THR A 176 -18.16 19.95 1.47
C THR A 176 -17.51 18.76 2.12
N LEU A 177 -17.29 18.85 3.43
CA LEU A 177 -17.08 17.70 4.29
C LEU A 177 -18.39 16.88 4.32
N SER A 178 -18.28 15.57 4.53
CA SER A 178 -19.45 14.69 4.65
C SER A 178 -20.39 15.17 5.76
N VAL A 179 -21.70 14.92 5.63
CA VAL A 179 -22.73 15.45 6.56
C VAL A 179 -22.47 15.04 8.03
N GLU A 180 -21.81 13.90 8.26
CA GLU A 180 -21.36 13.44 9.59
C GLU A 180 -20.35 14.39 10.26
N GLU A 181 -19.65 15.21 9.48
CA GLU A 181 -18.56 16.09 9.96
C GLU A 181 -19.07 17.47 10.37
N ILE A 182 -20.06 18.03 9.66
CA ILE A 182 -20.66 19.33 10.00
C ILE A 182 -21.24 19.32 11.42
N LEU A 183 -21.90 18.21 11.80
CA LEU A 183 -22.45 18.02 13.14
C LEU A 183 -21.38 17.86 14.23
N ASN A 184 -20.20 17.33 13.90
CA ASN A 184 -19.15 17.01 14.88
C ASN A 184 -18.09 18.11 15.04
N VAL A 185 -17.88 18.97 14.04
CA VAL A 185 -16.97 20.12 14.13
C VAL A 185 -17.50 21.18 15.10
N SER A 186 -18.81 21.41 15.12
CA SER A 186 -19.45 22.34 16.07
C SER A 186 -19.21 21.96 17.54
N ILE A 187 -19.09 20.66 17.85
CA ILE A 187 -18.94 20.15 19.22
C ILE A 187 -17.48 20.12 19.70
N ARG A 188 -16.47 20.15 18.79
CA ARG A 188 -15.06 19.84 19.15
C ARG A 188 -14.07 21.00 19.11
N ASN A 189 -14.48 22.21 18.77
CA ASN A 189 -13.58 23.39 18.75
C ASN A 189 -12.97 23.78 20.11
N ASN A 190 -13.13 22.98 21.17
CA ASN A 190 -12.65 23.30 22.51
C ASN A 190 -11.63 22.31 23.13
N LYS A 191 -11.14 21.25 22.43
CA LYS A 191 -10.32 20.22 23.12
C LYS A 191 -9.08 19.61 22.44
N TYR A 192 -8.71 19.91 21.19
CA TYR A 192 -7.64 19.14 20.51
C TYR A 192 -6.57 19.96 19.78
N LEU A 193 -6.10 21.06 20.38
CA LEU A 193 -4.95 21.82 19.86
C LEU A 193 -3.57 21.21 20.21
N LEU A 194 -3.48 20.05 20.88
CA LEU A 194 -2.22 19.57 21.48
C LEU A 194 -1.88 18.08 21.27
N LYS A 195 -2.35 17.45 20.20
CA LYS A 195 -1.80 16.16 19.76
C LYS A 195 -1.55 16.18 18.25
N GLY A 196 -0.39 16.70 17.89
CA GLY A 196 0.17 16.53 16.55
C GLY A 196 0.33 15.05 16.21
N PRO A 197 0.45 14.71 14.91
CA PRO A 197 0.60 13.32 14.50
C PRO A 197 1.85 12.75 15.17
N GLN A 198 1.68 11.59 15.82
CA GLN A 198 2.81 10.73 16.14
C GLN A 198 3.46 10.36 14.80
N LEU A 199 4.42 11.18 14.39
CA LEU A 199 5.37 10.87 13.35
C LEU A 199 5.93 9.51 13.70
N ALA A 200 5.59 8.54 12.87
CA ALA A 200 6.10 7.20 12.95
C ALA A 200 7.63 7.30 12.83
N HIS A 201 8.30 7.30 13.98
CA HIS A 201 9.75 7.17 14.08
C HIS A 201 10.13 5.81 13.51
N TYR A 202 10.42 5.75 12.21
CA TYR A 202 11.04 4.59 11.59
C TYR A 202 12.23 5.05 10.76
N ASN A 203 13.39 4.89 11.38
CA ASN A 203 14.70 4.93 10.74
C ASN A 203 14.74 3.93 9.58
N VAL A 204 14.87 4.37 8.32
CA VAL A 204 15.63 3.64 7.29
C VAL A 204 16.20 4.61 6.26
N PHE A 205 17.39 5.14 6.54
CA PHE A 205 18.38 5.47 5.52
C PHE A 205 19.73 4.94 6.02
N SER A 206 19.98 3.66 5.80
CA SER A 206 21.36 3.13 5.91
C SER A 206 22.09 3.52 4.63
N PHE A 207 22.72 4.70 4.63
CA PHE A 207 23.66 5.08 3.58
C PHE A 207 24.91 4.20 3.69
N PHE A 208 25.10 3.27 2.75
CA PHE A 208 26.40 2.62 2.57
C PHE A 208 27.37 3.62 1.93
N SER A 209 28.19 4.26 2.75
CA SER A 209 29.35 5.03 2.28
C SER A 209 30.48 4.05 1.95
N LEU A 210 30.65 3.73 0.66
CA LEU A 210 31.88 3.13 0.14
C LEU A 210 32.86 4.27 -0.21
N GLY A 211 33.41 4.89 0.83
CA GLY A 211 34.53 5.81 0.71
C GLY A 211 35.83 5.05 0.45
N ARG A 212 36.38 5.19 -0.76
CA ARG A 212 37.66 4.61 -1.16
C ARG A 212 38.81 5.29 -0.39
N ARG A 213 39.18 4.77 0.78
CA ARG A 213 40.42 5.16 1.48
C ARG A 213 41.38 3.97 1.53
N ARG A 214 42.61 4.21 1.09
CA ARG A 214 43.73 3.26 1.03
C ARG A 214 43.95 2.57 2.38
N ARG A 215 44.02 1.24 2.32
CA ARG A 215 44.45 0.24 3.32
C ARG A 215 43.56 0.07 4.56
N SER A 216 43.25 -1.21 4.79
CA SER A 216 42.57 -1.82 5.94
C SER A 216 41.03 -1.78 5.91
N SER A 217 40.45 -2.90 5.46
CA SER A 217 39.03 -3.23 5.56
C SER A 217 38.62 -3.32 7.04
N CYS A 218 37.74 -2.42 7.48
CA CYS A 218 36.93 -2.62 8.67
C CYS A 218 35.54 -2.04 8.41
N LEU A 219 34.52 -2.88 8.53
CA LEU A 219 33.11 -2.50 8.47
C LEU A 219 32.79 -1.72 9.75
N THR A 220 32.85 -0.39 9.70
CA THR A 220 32.39 0.45 10.82
C THR A 220 30.90 0.73 10.65
N ILE A 221 30.06 -0.01 11.38
CA ILE A 221 28.65 0.34 11.57
C ILE A 221 28.60 1.49 12.57
N ILE A 222 28.35 2.72 12.09
CA ILE A 222 28.07 3.86 12.97
C ILE A 222 26.55 4.01 13.07
N SER A 223 25.96 3.52 14.16
CA SER A 223 24.61 3.91 14.58
C SER A 223 24.71 5.18 15.43
N ILE A 224 24.26 6.32 14.89
CA ILE A 224 24.04 7.53 15.69
C ILE A 224 22.65 7.41 16.31
N ASN A 225 22.62 7.22 17.63
CA ASN A 225 21.40 7.18 18.44
C ASN A 225 21.23 8.60 19.04
N ILE A 226 20.27 9.37 18.57
CA ILE A 226 19.88 10.64 19.22
C ILE A 226 18.60 10.35 20.00
N SER A 227 18.78 10.08 21.28
CA SER A 227 17.72 10.09 22.28
C SER A 227 17.58 11.51 22.82
N SER A 228 16.38 12.09 22.78
CA SER A 228 15.97 13.18 23.67
C SER A 228 14.64 12.73 24.30
N VAL A 229 14.63 12.22 25.53
CA VAL A 229 14.54 12.96 26.81
C VAL A 229 13.37 13.95 26.81
N SER A 230 12.39 13.59 27.66
CA SER A 230 11.20 14.33 28.16
C SER A 230 10.16 14.79 27.15
#